data_AF-A0A7L3HH43-F1
#
_entry.id   AF-A0A7L3HH43-F1
#
_cell.length_a   1.000
_cell.length_b   1.000
_cell.length_c   1.000
_cell.angle_alpha   90.00
_cell.angle_beta   90.00
_cell.angle_gamma   90.00
#
_symmetry.space_group_name_H-M   'P 1'
#
loop_
_entity.id
_entity.type
_entity.pdbx_description
1 polymer ?
#
loop_
_entity_poly.entity_id
_entity_poly.type
_entity_poly.pdbx_seq_one_letter_code
_entity_poly.pdbx_strand_id
1 'polypeptide(L)'
;QVAIAIEEVSRCHLRFTFRHRSSQESRDRSERAFGMGFVKLMNADGTTLQDGKHNLIVYKGDNKKMEDAKSYLTLPCTKMEMEEKEAPSGKNLHPLANFTPSKDSTKDSFQIATVICSTKLTQNVDLLGLLNWRSNSHNIAHNLRKLMEVEGGEIVKFLPDTLDALFNIMMEMSENETYDFLVFDALVFIISLIGDIKFQHFNAVLETYIYKHFSATLAY
;
A
#
# COMPACT_ATOMS: atom_id res chain seq x y z
N GLN A 1 4.31 17.50 6.64
CA GLN A 1 4.36 16.09 7.08
C GLN A 1 2.96 15.71 7.54
N VAL A 2 2.47 14.52 7.14
CA VAL A 2 1.17 13.99 7.57
C VAL A 2 1.44 12.79 8.45
N ALA A 3 0.85 12.74 9.64
CA ALA A 3 0.98 11.63 10.59
C ALA A 3 -0.42 11.08 10.87
N ILE A 4 -0.59 9.77 10.71
CA ILE A 4 -1.87 9.06 10.85
C ILE A 4 -1.58 7.80 11.66
N ALA A 5 -2.47 7.48 12.60
CA ALA A 5 -2.35 6.25 13.38
C ALA A 5 -2.52 5.03 12.46
N ILE A 6 -1.72 3.98 12.68
CA ILE A 6 -1.63 2.82 11.76
C ILE A 6 -3.00 2.17 11.55
N GLU A 7 -3.77 2.06 12.63
CA GLU A 7 -5.12 1.51 12.69
C GLU A 7 -6.15 2.31 11.87
N GLU A 8 -5.86 3.57 11.55
CA GLU A 8 -6.75 4.44 10.77
C GLU A 8 -6.39 4.50 9.28
N VAL A 9 -5.18 4.09 8.89
CA VAL A 9 -4.67 4.25 7.51
C VAL A 9 -5.61 3.66 6.47
N SER A 10 -6.20 2.48 6.74
CA SER A 10 -7.14 1.80 5.84
C SER A 10 -8.43 2.58 5.59
N ARG A 11 -8.77 3.53 6.46
CA ARG A 11 -9.98 4.36 6.42
C ARG A 11 -9.70 5.80 5.99
N CYS A 12 -8.42 6.13 5.76
CA CYS A 12 -7.97 7.46 5.41
C CYS A 12 -7.66 7.60 3.92
N HIS A 13 -7.88 8.82 3.42
CA HIS A 13 -7.49 9.25 2.09
C HIS A 13 -7.08 10.72 2.16
N LEU A 14 -6.26 11.16 1.21
CA LEU A 14 -5.96 12.58 1.03
C LEU A 14 -6.94 13.15 0.01
N ARG A 15 -7.53 14.31 0.33
CA ARG A 15 -8.40 15.05 -0.58
C ARG A 15 -7.79 16.41 -0.86
N PHE A 16 -7.65 16.73 -2.14
CA PHE A 16 -7.13 17.98 -2.67
C PHE A 16 -8.29 18.76 -3.28
N THR A 17 -8.49 20.00 -2.83
CA THR A 17 -9.56 20.87 -3.34
C THR A 17 -8.94 22.08 -3.99
N PHE A 18 -9.36 22.38 -5.22
CA PHE A 18 -8.81 23.50 -6.00
C PHE A 18 -9.78 24.67 -5.99
N ARG A 19 -9.29 25.82 -5.54
CA ARG A 19 -10.00 27.10 -5.51
C ARG A 19 -9.07 28.17 -6.07
N HIS A 20 -9.61 29.11 -6.82
CA HIS A 20 -8.87 30.32 -7.14
C HIS A 20 -8.87 31.21 -5.88
N ARG A 21 -7.82 32.03 -5.75
CA ARG A 21 -7.63 32.91 -4.59
C ARG A 21 -7.51 34.34 -5.08
N SER A 22 -8.31 35.22 -4.49
CA SER A 22 -8.29 36.65 -4.83
C SER A 22 -7.63 37.46 -3.73
N SER A 23 -6.86 38.49 -4.09
CA SER A 23 -6.39 39.51 -3.15
C SER A 23 -7.52 40.39 -2.62
N GLN A 24 -8.69 40.37 -3.27
CA GLN A 24 -9.89 41.06 -2.80
C GLN A 24 -10.75 40.13 -1.95
N GLU A 25 -10.86 40.43 -0.65
CA GLU A 25 -11.51 39.56 0.34
C GLU A 25 -12.96 39.20 0.01
N SER A 26 -13.75 40.15 -0.52
CA SER A 26 -15.15 39.90 -0.89
C SER A 26 -15.29 38.91 -2.05
N ARG A 27 -14.37 38.93 -3.01
CA ARG A 27 -14.32 37.98 -4.12
C ARG A 27 -13.84 36.61 -3.64
N ASP A 28 -12.79 36.58 -2.81
CA ASP A 28 -12.23 35.33 -2.26
C ASP A 28 -13.27 34.54 -1.45
N ARG A 29 -14.05 35.21 -0.60
CA ARG A 29 -15.12 34.57 0.18
C ARG A 29 -16.22 33.94 -0.68
N SER A 30 -16.45 34.47 -1.89
CA SER A 30 -17.47 33.95 -2.82
C SER A 30 -16.97 32.81 -3.70
N GLU A 31 -15.65 32.54 -3.69
CA GLU A 31 -15.00 31.62 -4.60
C GLU A 31 -15.26 30.15 -4.21
N ARG A 32 -15.91 29.42 -5.12
CA ARG A 32 -16.22 27.99 -4.94
C ARG A 32 -15.07 27.13 -5.43
N ALA A 33 -15.01 25.88 -4.96
CA ALA A 33 -14.07 24.92 -5.54
C ALA A 33 -14.44 24.65 -6.99
N PHE A 34 -13.44 24.70 -7.86
CA PHE A 34 -13.60 24.39 -9.28
C PHE A 34 -13.18 22.96 -9.60
N GLY A 35 -12.47 22.29 -8.69
CA GLY A 35 -12.12 20.88 -8.83
C GLY A 35 -11.72 20.21 -7.52
N MET A 36 -11.68 18.89 -7.55
CA MET A 36 -11.25 18.05 -6.45
C MET A 36 -10.51 16.82 -6.97
N GLY A 37 -9.39 16.46 -6.34
CA GLY A 37 -8.68 15.20 -6.55
C GLY A 37 -8.50 14.48 -5.23
N PHE A 38 -8.23 13.18 -5.26
CA PHE A 38 -8.00 12.41 -4.03
C PHE A 38 -7.07 11.23 -4.30
N VAL A 39 -6.52 10.65 -3.23
CA VAL A 39 -5.78 9.39 -3.26
C VAL A 39 -6.03 8.61 -1.97
N LYS A 40 -6.24 7.30 -2.08
CA LYS A 40 -6.38 6.40 -0.92
C LYS A 40 -5.00 6.07 -0.37
N LEU A 41 -4.88 5.94 0.95
CA LEU A 41 -3.60 5.60 1.57
C LEU A 41 -3.34 4.08 1.60
N MET A 42 -4.37 3.29 1.37
CA MET A 42 -4.32 1.84 1.29
C MET A 42 -5.00 1.38 0.00
N ASN A 43 -4.35 0.44 -0.68
CA ASN A 43 -4.83 -0.20 -1.89
C ASN A 43 -5.88 -1.27 -1.54
N ALA A 44 -6.59 -1.77 -2.55
CA ALA A 44 -7.61 -2.79 -2.35
C ALA A 44 -7.03 -4.15 -1.88
N ASP A 45 -5.75 -4.41 -2.16
CA ASP A 45 -5.02 -5.59 -1.71
C ASP A 45 -4.48 -5.48 -0.26
N GLY A 46 -4.68 -4.34 0.40
CA GLY A 46 -4.24 -4.07 1.77
C GLY A 46 -2.83 -3.47 1.89
N THR A 47 -2.08 -3.36 0.80
CA THR A 47 -0.78 -2.65 0.80
C THR A 47 -1.00 -1.14 0.90
N THR A 48 -0.01 -0.41 1.41
CA THR A 48 -0.07 1.07 1.41
C THR A 48 0.13 1.64 0.01
N LEU A 49 -0.30 2.89 -0.20
CA LEU A 49 0.02 3.67 -1.39
C LEU A 49 1.52 3.60 -1.70
N GLN A 50 1.86 3.33 -2.97
CA GLN A 50 3.24 3.25 -3.42
C GLN A 50 3.98 4.57 -3.30
N ASP A 51 5.28 4.49 -3.03
CA ASP A 51 6.15 5.65 -3.08
C ASP A 51 6.33 6.14 -4.52
N GLY A 52 6.55 7.44 -4.66
CA GLY A 52 6.77 8.08 -5.97
C GLY A 52 5.62 8.99 -6.40
N LYS A 53 5.52 9.19 -7.71
CA LYS A 53 4.66 10.21 -8.33
C LYS A 53 3.30 9.64 -8.71
N HIS A 54 2.24 10.36 -8.35
CA HIS A 54 0.86 9.98 -8.64
C HIS A 54 0.17 11.06 -9.47
N ASN A 55 -0.24 10.71 -10.69
CA ASN A 55 -1.02 11.59 -11.57
C ASN A 55 -2.50 11.47 -11.22
N LEU A 56 -2.99 12.36 -10.36
CA LEU A 56 -4.36 12.32 -9.87
C LEU A 56 -5.33 12.91 -10.90
N ILE A 57 -6.56 12.41 -10.87
CA ILE A 57 -7.66 12.96 -11.66
C ILE A 57 -8.23 14.19 -10.93
N VAL A 58 -8.44 15.28 -11.67
CA VAL A 58 -9.12 16.48 -11.17
C VAL A 58 -10.59 16.42 -11.59
N TYR A 59 -11.44 15.99 -10.66
CA TYR A 59 -12.89 15.94 -10.87
C TYR A 59 -13.49 17.35 -10.85
N LYS A 60 -14.35 17.62 -11.85
CA LYS A 60 -15.16 18.84 -11.97
C LYS A 60 -16.64 18.49 -11.83
N GLY A 61 -17.46 19.39 -11.29
CA GLY A 61 -18.86 19.10 -10.98
C GLY A 61 -19.42 19.93 -9.81
N ASP A 62 -20.51 19.45 -9.23
CA ASP A 62 -21.19 20.10 -8.11
C ASP A 62 -20.34 20.07 -6.82
N ASN A 63 -20.27 21.21 -6.12
CA ASN A 63 -19.44 21.36 -4.92
C ASN A 63 -19.91 20.45 -3.76
N LYS A 64 -21.21 20.23 -3.58
CA LYS A 64 -21.70 19.35 -2.50
C LYS A 64 -21.27 17.90 -2.74
N LYS A 65 -21.31 17.46 -4.00
CA LYS A 65 -20.83 16.12 -4.38
C LYS A 65 -19.31 15.98 -4.19
N MET A 66 -18.52 17.02 -4.50
CA MET A 66 -17.06 17.02 -4.25
C MET A 66 -16.67 16.94 -2.77
N GLU A 67 -17.58 17.28 -1.87
CA GLU A 67 -17.38 17.17 -0.42
C GLU A 67 -17.85 15.83 0.15
N ASP A 68 -18.72 15.10 -0.56
CA ASP A 68 -19.20 13.79 -0.14
C ASP A 68 -18.25 12.66 -0.54
N ALA A 69 -17.52 12.13 0.45
CA ALA A 69 -16.60 11.01 0.27
C ALA A 69 -17.25 9.77 -0.35
N LYS A 70 -18.52 9.49 -0.04
CA LYS A 70 -19.23 8.34 -0.61
C LYS A 70 -19.43 8.48 -2.12
N SER A 71 -19.56 9.72 -2.59
CA SER A 71 -19.78 10.02 -4.00
C SER A 71 -18.51 9.88 -4.86
N TYR A 72 -17.32 10.15 -4.32
CA TYR A 72 -16.08 10.11 -5.11
C TYR A 72 -15.13 8.94 -4.81
N LEU A 73 -15.18 8.31 -3.63
CA LEU A 73 -14.23 7.23 -3.28
C LEU A 73 -14.42 5.95 -4.13
N THR A 74 -15.54 5.81 -4.82
CA THR A 74 -15.79 4.73 -5.79
C THR A 74 -15.18 4.99 -7.16
N LEU A 75 -14.71 6.21 -7.41
CA LEU A 75 -14.11 6.62 -8.67
C LEU A 75 -12.60 6.29 -8.68
N PRO A 76 -11.96 6.21 -9.87
CA PRO A 76 -10.51 6.10 -9.96
C PRO A 76 -9.81 7.31 -9.34
N CYS A 77 -8.69 7.11 -8.65
CA CYS A 77 -7.93 8.23 -8.07
C CYS A 77 -6.84 8.76 -9.02
N THR A 78 -6.27 7.88 -9.86
CA THR A 78 -5.21 8.20 -10.82
C THR A 78 -5.62 7.99 -12.27
N LYS A 79 -4.92 8.65 -13.19
CA LYS A 79 -5.12 8.45 -14.64
C LYS A 79 -4.83 7.00 -15.06
N MET A 80 -3.83 6.36 -14.45
CA MET A 80 -3.48 4.96 -14.69
C MET A 80 -4.64 4.01 -14.31
N GLU A 81 -5.23 4.20 -13.13
CA GLU A 81 -6.38 3.38 -12.68
C GLU A 81 -7.61 3.55 -13.60
N MET A 82 -7.78 4.74 -14.19
CA MET A 82 -8.84 5.00 -15.16
C MET A 82 -8.61 4.25 -16.47
N GLU A 83 -7.38 4.26 -17.00
CA GLU A 83 -7.00 3.56 -18.23
C GLU A 83 -7.12 2.03 -18.08
N GLU A 84 -6.71 1.47 -16.94
CA GLU A 84 -6.87 0.03 -16.63
C GLU A 84 -8.33 -0.41 -16.60
N LYS A 85 -9.24 0.47 -16.14
CA LYS A 85 -10.69 0.19 -16.08
C LYS A 85 -11.39 0.36 -17.43
N GLU A 86 -10.77 1.01 -18.41
CA GLU A 86 -11.34 1.25 -19.74
C GLU A 86 -11.04 0.15 -20.78
N ALA A 87 -10.23 -0.87 -20.44
CA ALA A 87 -9.87 -1.99 -21.35
C ALA A 87 -10.12 -3.40 -20.74
N PRO A 88 -10.39 -4.45 -21.55
CA PRO A 88 -11.56 -4.70 -22.37
C PRO A 88 -12.60 -5.56 -21.62
N SER A 89 -13.71 -4.96 -21.21
CA SER A 89 -14.99 -5.65 -21.15
C SER A 89 -16.02 -4.63 -21.60
N GLY A 90 -16.53 -4.80 -22.83
CA GLY A 90 -17.53 -3.95 -23.48
C GLY A 90 -18.91 -3.98 -22.79
N LYS A 91 -18.94 -3.91 -21.46
CA LYS A 91 -20.14 -3.61 -20.70
C LYS A 91 -20.15 -2.11 -20.51
N ASN A 92 -21.16 -1.48 -21.09
CA ASN A 92 -21.52 -0.09 -20.90
C ASN A 92 -21.25 0.32 -19.45
N LEU A 93 -20.18 1.10 -19.25
CA LEU A 93 -20.03 1.89 -18.04
C LEU A 93 -21.32 2.70 -17.95
N HIS A 94 -22.12 2.43 -16.91
CA HIS A 94 -23.17 3.37 -16.54
C HIS A 94 -22.53 4.76 -16.59
N PRO A 95 -23.17 5.75 -17.26
CA PRO A 95 -22.63 7.10 -17.30
C PRO A 95 -22.22 7.44 -15.89
N LEU A 96 -21.02 7.99 -15.73
CA LEU A 96 -20.55 8.61 -14.49
C LEU A 96 -21.60 9.67 -14.12
N ALA A 97 -22.69 9.26 -13.48
CA ALA A 97 -23.97 9.96 -13.60
C ALA A 97 -23.99 11.26 -12.77
N ASN A 98 -22.91 11.54 -12.05
CA ASN A 98 -22.87 12.54 -11.00
C ASN A 98 -21.61 13.42 -11.01
N PHE A 99 -20.53 12.97 -11.62
CA PHE A 99 -19.34 13.75 -11.94
C PHE A 99 -19.14 13.58 -13.43
N THR A 100 -19.25 14.64 -14.23
CA THR A 100 -18.93 14.51 -15.65
C THR A 100 -17.43 14.26 -15.78
N PRO A 101 -16.97 13.09 -16.27
CA PRO A 101 -15.65 12.97 -16.83
C PRO A 101 -15.81 13.56 -18.23
N SER A 102 -16.10 14.86 -18.31
CA SER A 102 -16.14 15.50 -19.62
C SER A 102 -14.75 15.30 -20.21
N LYS A 103 -14.61 15.24 -21.53
CA LYS A 103 -13.31 15.32 -22.20
C LYS A 103 -12.45 16.53 -21.73
N ASP A 104 -13.03 17.48 -20.99
CA ASP A 104 -12.38 18.65 -20.39
C ASP A 104 -12.06 18.54 -18.88
N SER A 105 -12.53 17.51 -18.16
CA SER A 105 -12.10 17.25 -16.76
C SER A 105 -10.72 16.60 -16.69
N THR A 106 -10.20 16.12 -17.83
CA THR A 106 -8.92 15.41 -17.95
C THR A 106 -7.77 16.29 -18.49
N LYS A 107 -8.05 17.54 -18.88
CA LYS A 107 -7.03 18.48 -19.38
C LYS A 107 -6.12 19.01 -18.28
N ASP A 108 -6.67 19.23 -17.09
CA ASP A 108 -5.87 19.68 -15.96
C ASP A 108 -5.00 18.52 -15.45
N SER A 109 -3.76 18.85 -15.07
CA SER A 109 -2.81 17.88 -14.54
C SER A 109 -2.51 18.24 -13.08
N PHE A 110 -2.72 17.29 -12.18
CA PHE A 110 -2.30 17.40 -10.80
C PHE A 110 -1.48 16.18 -10.44
N GLN A 111 -0.23 16.42 -10.01
CA GLN A 111 0.69 15.36 -9.61
C GLN A 111 1.11 15.60 -8.16
N ILE A 112 1.09 14.53 -7.36
CA ILE A 112 1.70 14.51 -6.04
C ILE A 112 2.88 13.55 -6.03
N ALA A 113 3.77 13.69 -5.05
CA ALA A 113 4.79 12.71 -4.74
C ALA A 113 4.65 12.27 -3.29
N THR A 114 4.70 10.96 -3.03
CA THR A 114 4.57 10.38 -1.69
C THR A 114 5.78 9.55 -1.31
N VAL A 115 6.11 9.55 -0.02
CA VAL A 115 7.08 8.66 0.61
C VAL A 115 6.45 8.18 1.93
N ILE A 116 6.26 6.87 2.07
CA ILE A 116 5.59 6.23 3.20
C ILE A 116 6.63 5.58 4.13
N CYS A 117 6.77 6.15 5.33
CA CYS A 117 7.74 5.67 6.32
C CYS A 117 7.16 4.62 7.29
N SER A 118 6.14 3.87 6.89
CA SER A 118 5.44 2.92 7.78
C SER A 118 6.29 1.70 8.07
N THR A 119 6.64 1.42 9.33
CA THR A 119 7.31 0.17 9.74
C THR A 119 6.34 -0.96 10.07
N LYS A 120 5.04 -0.78 9.81
CA LYS A 120 4.00 -1.77 10.12
C LYS A 120 3.07 -2.15 8.97
N LEU A 121 3.06 -1.35 7.90
CA LEU A 121 2.28 -1.64 6.70
C LEU A 121 3.21 -1.57 5.49
N THR A 122 3.28 -2.67 4.74
CA THR A 122 4.16 -2.82 3.58
C THR A 122 3.51 -2.26 2.31
N GLN A 123 4.35 -1.86 1.37
CA GLN A 123 3.99 -1.53 -0.01
C GLN A 123 4.03 -2.76 -0.92
N ASN A 124 4.59 -3.88 -0.48
CA ASN A 124 4.77 -5.07 -1.30
C ASN A 124 3.70 -6.13 -1.01
N VAL A 125 2.97 -6.54 -2.05
CA VAL A 125 1.85 -7.49 -1.92
C VAL A 125 2.30 -8.90 -1.54
N ASP A 126 3.47 -9.33 -2.01
CA ASP A 126 4.02 -10.66 -1.72
C ASP A 126 4.46 -10.76 -0.25
N LEU A 127 5.14 -9.72 0.25
CA LEU A 127 5.49 -9.62 1.67
C LEU A 127 4.24 -9.55 2.54
N LEU A 128 3.22 -8.77 2.14
CA LEU A 128 1.94 -8.73 2.86
C LEU A 128 1.27 -10.11 2.91
N GLY A 129 1.32 -10.84 1.79
CA GLY A 129 0.81 -12.20 1.70
C GLY A 129 1.48 -13.15 2.70
N LEU A 130 2.80 -13.04 2.87
CA LEU A 130 3.52 -13.78 3.89
C LEU A 130 3.16 -13.32 5.31
N LEU A 131 3.17 -12.01 5.59
CA LEU A 131 2.87 -11.50 6.94
C LEU A 131 1.44 -11.83 7.37
N ASN A 132 0.51 -11.95 6.42
CA ASN A 132 -0.89 -12.30 6.64
C ASN A 132 -1.23 -13.75 6.24
N TRP A 133 -0.24 -14.66 6.26
CA TRP A 133 -0.40 -16.03 5.76
C TRP A 133 -1.56 -16.81 6.37
N ARG A 134 -1.93 -16.52 7.64
CA ARG A 134 -3.05 -17.20 8.32
C ARG A 134 -4.41 -16.88 7.70
N SER A 135 -4.57 -15.70 7.08
CA SER A 135 -5.79 -15.34 6.36
C SER A 135 -5.92 -16.09 5.03
N ASN A 136 -4.83 -16.65 4.51
CA ASN A 136 -4.80 -17.38 3.25
C ASN A 136 -3.77 -18.53 3.29
N SER A 137 -4.07 -19.54 4.10
CA SER A 137 -3.16 -20.66 4.36
C SER A 137 -2.89 -21.56 3.15
N HIS A 138 -3.77 -21.56 2.14
CA HIS A 138 -3.55 -22.35 0.92
C HIS A 138 -2.44 -21.78 0.03
N ASN A 139 -2.07 -20.51 0.21
CA ASN A 139 -1.05 -19.84 -0.58
C ASN A 139 0.34 -19.78 0.08
N ILE A 140 0.56 -20.46 1.21
CA ILE A 140 1.84 -20.41 1.94
C ILE A 140 3.03 -20.76 1.04
N ALA A 141 2.96 -21.85 0.28
CA ALA A 141 4.05 -22.26 -0.62
C ALA A 141 4.34 -21.20 -1.69
N HIS A 142 3.32 -20.51 -2.17
CA HIS A 142 3.47 -19.42 -3.13
C HIS A 142 4.13 -18.20 -2.48
N ASN A 143 3.65 -17.79 -1.32
CA ASN A 143 4.16 -16.64 -0.57
C ASN A 143 5.63 -16.82 -0.18
N LEU A 144 6.02 -18.02 0.27
CA LEU A 144 7.41 -18.34 0.59
C LEU A 144 8.34 -18.23 -0.63
N ARG A 145 7.89 -18.69 -1.80
CA ARG A 145 8.66 -18.54 -3.05
C ARG A 145 8.75 -17.08 -3.47
N LYS A 146 7.64 -16.34 -3.39
CA LYS A 146 7.58 -14.93 -3.76
C LYS A 146 8.38 -14.01 -2.84
N LEU A 147 8.56 -14.38 -1.57
CA LEU A 147 9.41 -13.63 -0.64
C LEU A 147 10.82 -13.40 -1.20
N MET A 148 11.38 -14.38 -1.90
CA MET A 148 12.73 -14.28 -2.49
C MET A 148 12.82 -13.31 -3.68
N GLU A 149 11.68 -12.88 -4.22
CA GLU A 149 11.59 -11.87 -5.27
C GLU A 149 11.35 -10.46 -4.71
N VAL A 150 11.05 -10.34 -3.40
CA VAL A 150 10.79 -9.04 -2.75
C VAL A 150 12.09 -8.24 -2.64
N GLU A 151 11.98 -6.93 -2.86
CA GLU A 151 13.13 -6.05 -2.67
C GLU A 151 13.65 -6.11 -1.23
N GLY A 152 14.94 -6.36 -1.08
CA GLY A 152 15.56 -6.52 0.22
C GLY A 152 15.35 -5.34 1.18
N GLY A 153 15.25 -4.12 0.66
CA GLY A 153 14.94 -2.92 1.46
C GLY A 153 13.58 -3.00 2.17
N GLU A 154 12.59 -3.61 1.52
CA GLU A 154 11.29 -3.83 2.13
C GLU A 154 11.35 -4.98 3.14
N ILE A 155 12.09 -6.07 2.85
CA ILE A 155 12.26 -7.18 3.81
C ILE A 155 12.91 -6.71 5.11
N VAL A 156 14.04 -5.98 5.03
CA VAL A 156 14.78 -5.57 6.23
C VAL A 156 13.99 -4.61 7.12
N LYS A 157 13.08 -3.83 6.54
CA LYS A 157 12.16 -2.94 7.24
C LYS A 157 11.14 -3.70 8.10
N PHE A 158 10.78 -4.91 7.69
CA PHE A 158 9.87 -5.82 8.39
C PHE A 158 10.59 -7.06 8.91
N LEU A 159 11.91 -7.00 9.14
CA LEU A 159 12.71 -8.19 9.45
C LEU A 159 12.17 -9.01 10.62
N PRO A 160 11.85 -8.43 11.79
CA PRO A 160 11.28 -9.19 12.90
C PRO A 160 9.97 -9.89 12.53
N ASP A 161 9.02 -9.13 11.96
CA ASP A 161 7.70 -9.64 11.59
C ASP A 161 7.80 -10.74 10.50
N THR A 162 8.79 -10.63 9.60
CA THR A 162 9.08 -11.64 8.57
C THR A 162 9.65 -12.92 9.17
N LEU A 163 10.61 -12.83 10.09
CA LEU A 163 11.17 -13.99 10.79
C LEU A 163 10.11 -14.68 11.65
N ASP A 164 9.29 -13.92 12.36
CA ASP A 164 8.16 -14.46 13.14
C ASP A 164 7.19 -15.23 12.23
N ALA A 165 6.86 -14.70 11.04
CA ALA A 165 6.02 -15.39 10.09
C ALA A 165 6.63 -16.73 9.63
N LEU A 166 7.93 -16.73 9.28
CA LEU A 166 8.65 -17.92 8.84
C LEU A 166 8.71 -19.01 9.91
N PHE A 167 9.10 -18.66 11.15
CA PHE A 167 9.16 -19.62 12.24
C PHE A 167 7.78 -20.13 12.65
N ASN A 168 6.75 -19.27 12.65
CA ASN A 168 5.39 -19.72 12.91
C ASN A 168 4.89 -20.69 11.83
N ILE A 169 5.20 -20.46 10.55
CA ILE A 169 4.86 -21.41 9.48
C ILE A 169 5.56 -22.76 9.72
N MET A 170 6.86 -22.74 10.03
CA MET A 170 7.62 -23.96 10.32
C MET A 170 7.02 -24.75 11.50
N MET A 171 6.54 -24.06 12.55
CA MET A 171 5.96 -24.72 13.72
C MET A 171 4.52 -25.21 13.45
N GLU A 172 3.66 -24.35 12.90
CA GLU A 172 2.22 -24.62 12.72
C GLU A 172 1.93 -25.57 11.54
N MET A 173 2.83 -25.65 10.54
CA MET A 173 2.67 -26.50 9.36
C MET A 173 3.68 -27.67 9.33
N SER A 174 4.16 -28.08 10.50
CA SER A 174 5.19 -29.12 10.67
C SER A 174 4.81 -30.50 10.13
N GLU A 175 3.52 -30.78 9.88
CA GLU A 175 3.08 -32.02 9.24
C GLU A 175 3.42 -32.09 7.74
N ASN A 176 3.81 -30.96 7.12
CA ASN A 176 4.14 -30.88 5.71
C ASN A 176 5.60 -30.44 5.49
N GLU A 177 6.46 -31.43 5.30
CA GLU A 177 7.91 -31.26 5.05
C GLU A 177 8.23 -30.32 3.88
N THR A 178 7.30 -30.12 2.94
CA THR A 178 7.48 -29.15 1.83
C THR A 178 7.73 -27.74 2.36
N TYR A 179 7.07 -27.36 3.45
CA TYR A 179 7.24 -26.03 4.02
C TYR A 179 8.56 -25.87 4.76
N ASP A 180 9.12 -26.93 5.33
CA ASP A 180 10.42 -26.89 6.00
C ASP A 180 11.52 -26.47 5.02
N PHE A 181 11.54 -27.07 3.82
CA PHE A 181 12.50 -26.68 2.78
C PHE A 181 12.30 -25.24 2.31
N LEU A 182 11.05 -24.81 2.09
CA LEU A 182 10.75 -23.46 1.61
C LEU A 182 11.08 -22.38 2.67
N VAL A 183 10.81 -22.67 3.94
CA VAL A 183 11.18 -21.77 5.04
C VAL A 183 12.70 -21.74 5.20
N PHE A 184 13.39 -22.87 5.08
CA PHE A 184 14.85 -22.90 5.12
C PHE A 184 15.46 -22.05 4.00
N ASP A 185 15.00 -22.21 2.76
CA ASP A 185 15.45 -21.39 1.61
C ASP A 185 15.21 -19.89 1.87
N ALA A 186 14.04 -19.54 2.40
CA ALA A 186 13.71 -18.16 2.79
C ALA A 186 14.64 -17.61 3.88
N LEU A 187 14.97 -18.40 4.91
CA LEU A 187 15.90 -18.01 5.96
C LEU A 187 17.32 -17.81 5.43
N VAL A 188 17.81 -18.71 4.57
CA VAL A 188 19.12 -18.58 3.92
C VAL A 188 19.18 -17.32 3.07
N PHE A 189 18.11 -17.02 2.34
CA PHE A 189 17.97 -15.80 1.55
C PHE A 189 18.04 -14.54 2.44
N ILE A 190 17.29 -14.49 3.55
CA ILE A 190 17.30 -13.34 4.48
C ILE A 190 18.67 -13.15 5.13
N ILE A 191 19.33 -14.23 5.57
CA ILE A 191 20.67 -14.16 6.18
C ILE A 191 21.68 -13.65 5.15
N SER A 192 21.62 -14.17 3.91
CA SER A 192 22.48 -13.71 2.81
C SER A 192 22.24 -12.24 2.49
N LEU A 193 20.99 -11.80 2.53
CA LEU A 193 20.61 -10.40 2.33
C LEU A 193 21.21 -9.49 3.42
N ILE A 194 21.14 -9.88 4.68
CA ILE A 194 21.69 -9.10 5.82
C ILE A 194 23.23 -9.09 5.81
N GLY A 195 23.84 -10.15 5.28
CA GLY A 195 25.28 -10.24 5.05
C GLY A 195 25.81 -9.28 3.97
N ASP A 196 24.94 -8.71 3.13
CA ASP A 196 25.31 -7.69 2.15
C ASP A 196 25.69 -6.37 2.86
N ILE A 197 26.78 -5.74 2.41
CA ILE A 197 27.26 -4.45 2.93
C ILE A 197 26.17 -3.35 2.90
N LYS A 198 25.24 -3.42 1.95
CA LYS A 198 24.09 -2.51 1.85
C LYS A 198 23.18 -2.59 3.07
N PHE A 199 23.06 -3.76 3.69
CA PHE A 199 22.12 -4.04 4.77
C PHE A 199 22.81 -4.34 6.12
N GLN A 200 24.13 -4.16 6.20
CA GLN A 200 24.92 -4.50 7.40
C GLN A 200 24.39 -3.88 8.70
N HIS A 201 23.77 -2.69 8.65
CA HIS A 201 23.20 -2.03 9.82
C HIS A 201 22.01 -2.79 10.44
N PHE A 202 21.37 -3.67 9.66
CA PHE A 202 20.30 -4.54 10.13
C PHE A 202 20.82 -5.79 10.87
N ASN A 203 22.13 -6.05 10.90
CA ASN A 203 22.70 -7.10 11.76
C ASN A 203 22.35 -6.87 13.23
N ALA A 204 22.39 -5.62 13.70
CA ALA A 204 22.00 -5.29 15.08
C ALA A 204 20.51 -5.62 15.36
N VAL A 205 19.65 -5.50 14.34
CA VAL A 205 18.22 -5.86 14.44
C VAL A 205 18.08 -7.38 14.50
N LEU A 206 18.80 -8.12 13.65
CA LEU A 206 18.83 -9.58 13.66
C LEU A 206 19.35 -10.12 15.00
N GLU A 207 20.47 -9.61 15.50
CA GLU A 207 21.02 -9.98 16.81
C GLU A 207 20.01 -9.70 17.92
N THR A 208 19.40 -8.52 17.93
CA THR A 208 18.38 -8.18 18.93
C THR A 208 17.19 -9.14 18.85
N TYR A 209 16.76 -9.51 17.64
CA TYR A 209 15.70 -10.50 17.44
C TYR A 209 16.10 -11.85 18.03
N ILE A 210 17.30 -12.36 17.71
CA ILE A 210 17.81 -13.63 18.24
C ILE A 210 17.88 -13.63 19.77
N TYR A 211 18.36 -12.56 20.39
CA TYR A 211 18.53 -12.51 21.84
C TYR A 211 17.25 -12.29 22.63
N LYS A 212 16.25 -11.58 22.05
CA LYS A 212 15.08 -11.11 22.80
C LYS A 212 13.74 -11.67 22.34
N HIS A 213 13.63 -12.05 21.08
CA HIS A 213 12.35 -12.40 20.44
C HIS A 213 12.32 -13.85 19.98
N PHE A 214 13.46 -14.37 19.53
CA PHE A 214 13.58 -15.77 19.18
C PHE A 214 13.38 -16.63 20.43
N SER A 215 12.17 -17.16 20.53
CA SER A 215 11.77 -18.13 21.54
C SER A 215 11.32 -19.37 20.78
N ALA A 216 12.29 -20.20 20.41
CA ALA A 216 11.97 -21.58 20.10
C ALA A 216 11.37 -22.18 21.38
N THR A 217 10.11 -22.60 21.33
CA THR A 217 9.56 -23.49 22.34
C THR A 217 10.53 -24.66 22.43
N LEU A 218 11.24 -24.78 23.55
CA LEU A 218 12.08 -25.92 23.87
C LEU A 218 11.23 -27.17 23.63
N ALA A 219 11.51 -27.89 22.55
CA ALA A 219 10.99 -29.23 22.34
C ALA A 219 11.51 -30.07 23.51
N TYR A 220 10.61 -30.42 24.43
CA TYR A 220 10.83 -31.41 25.48
C TYR A 220 10.51 -32.80 24.94
#